data_AF-A0A7C1KUE4-F1
#
_entry.id   AF-A0A7C1KUE4-F1
#
_cell.length_a   1.000
_cell.length_b   1.000
_cell.length_c   1.000
_cell.angle_alpha   90.00
_cell.angle_beta   90.00
_cell.angle_gamma   90.00
#
_symmetry.space_group_name_H-M   'P 1'
#
loop_
_entity.id
_entity.type
_entity.pdbx_description
1 polymer ?
#
loop_
_entity_poly.entity_id
_entity_poly.type
_entity_poly.pdbx_seq_one_letter_code
_entity_poly.pdbx_strand_id
1 'polypeptide(L)'
;MSTEKKIMIKDLKAPGLDLTDVKIEFGDVEEYWDEPMGPTPMPSITDLREWDFKLLKKYPPLYIPNCDMCCFCAYGKCDLTKDKRGACGIGQKSQLARKVIMESIWGAAAHGAHSDHLLHEMIRIHGADFPIDMGPDVLIEAPIYRVLIGKKPKTLGDLVQGVEYAKNEIFHLTSSLHAGMEGSYLDRESKAMHAGLMDNLLMEIGDITQIATYNFPKGVIDVPLVQLGPG
;
A
#
# COMPACT_ATOMS: atom_id res chain seq x y z
N MET A 1 -10.75 -1.23 -12.89
CA MET A 1 -11.26 -1.83 -14.15
C MET A 1 -10.66 -1.04 -15.29
N SER A 2 -9.72 -1.61 -16.05
CA SER A 2 -9.17 -0.96 -17.25
C SER A 2 -10.30 -0.80 -18.28
N THR A 3 -10.61 0.44 -18.65
CA THR A 3 -11.50 0.72 -19.77
C THR A 3 -10.74 0.47 -21.07
N GLU A 4 -10.73 -0.78 -21.53
CA GLU A 4 -10.22 -1.16 -22.85
C GLU A 4 -11.00 -0.39 -23.93
N LYS A 5 -10.38 0.63 -24.52
CA LYS A 5 -10.94 1.32 -25.69
C LYS A 5 -10.68 0.43 -26.91
N LYS A 6 -11.76 -0.17 -27.46
CA LYS A 6 -11.70 -1.04 -28.64
C LYS A 6 -12.18 -0.28 -29.87
N ILE A 7 -11.39 -0.26 -30.94
CA ILE A 7 -11.80 0.24 -32.24
C ILE A 7 -11.85 -0.92 -33.23
N MET A 8 -12.99 -1.08 -33.90
CA MET A 8 -13.18 -2.04 -34.99
C MET A 8 -13.11 -1.31 -36.32
N ILE A 9 -12.18 -1.72 -37.18
CA ILE A 9 -12.04 -1.19 -38.55
C ILE A 9 -12.36 -2.32 -39.52
N LYS A 10 -13.43 -2.14 -40.31
CA LYS A 10 -13.91 -3.16 -41.25
C LYS A 10 -12.94 -3.38 -42.42
N ASP A 11 -12.43 -2.29 -42.99
CA ASP A 11 -11.50 -2.32 -44.12
C ASP A 11 -10.38 -1.29 -43.89
N LEU A 12 -9.13 -1.75 -43.84
CA LEU A 12 -7.93 -0.92 -43.76
C LEU A 12 -7.10 -1.10 -45.03
N LYS A 13 -7.12 -0.09 -45.91
CA LYS A 13 -6.37 -0.08 -47.18
C LYS A 13 -5.24 0.92 -47.14
N ALA A 14 -4.01 0.44 -47.28
CA ALA A 14 -2.81 1.24 -47.46
C ALA A 14 -1.97 0.66 -48.62
N PRO A 15 -1.03 1.43 -49.21
CA PRO A 15 -0.20 0.92 -50.31
C PRO A 15 0.56 -0.36 -49.88
N GLY A 16 0.19 -1.50 -50.45
CA GLY A 16 0.77 -2.81 -50.12
C GLY A 16 0.15 -3.55 -48.92
N LEU A 17 -0.93 -3.02 -48.34
CA LEU A 17 -1.63 -3.62 -47.19
C LEU A 17 -3.15 -3.51 -47.38
N ASP A 18 -3.82 -4.64 -47.52
CA ASP A 18 -5.29 -4.75 -47.55
C ASP A 18 -5.71 -5.71 -46.44
N LEU A 19 -6.26 -5.15 -45.35
CA LEU A 19 -6.69 -5.90 -44.17
C LEU A 19 -8.17 -5.68 -43.93
N THR A 20 -8.89 -6.78 -43.71
CA THR A 20 -10.30 -6.79 -43.34
C THR A 20 -10.46 -7.19 -41.87
N ASP A 21 -11.50 -6.66 -41.21
CA ASP A 21 -11.86 -6.96 -39.82
C ASP A 21 -10.73 -6.74 -38.78
N VAL A 22 -10.05 -5.59 -38.88
CA VAL A 22 -8.97 -5.22 -37.96
C VAL A 22 -9.54 -4.75 -36.62
N LYS A 23 -9.17 -5.43 -35.53
CA LYS A 23 -9.45 -5.04 -34.16
C LYS A 23 -8.23 -4.39 -33.54
N ILE A 24 -8.36 -3.13 -33.10
CA ILE A 24 -7.31 -2.41 -32.39
C ILE A 24 -7.73 -2.26 -30.93
N GLU A 25 -6.90 -2.80 -30.04
CA GLU A 25 -7.05 -2.66 -28.59
C GLU A 25 -5.98 -1.69 -28.09
N PHE A 26 -6.42 -0.54 -27.58
CA PHE A 26 -5.53 0.41 -26.94
C PHE A 26 -5.36 -0.02 -25.48
N GLY A 27 -4.13 -0.36 -25.10
CA GLY A 27 -3.75 -0.47 -23.69
C GLY A 27 -3.72 0.91 -23.02
N ASP A 28 -3.37 0.94 -21.74
CA ASP A 28 -3.18 2.19 -21.02
C ASP A 28 -2.07 3.01 -21.71
N VAL A 29 -2.40 4.23 -22.13
CA VAL A 29 -1.42 5.16 -22.71
C VAL A 29 -0.62 5.72 -21.53
N GLU A 30 0.59 5.19 -21.32
CA GLU A 30 1.51 5.75 -20.33
C GLU A 30 1.95 7.14 -20.78
N GLU A 31 1.61 8.15 -19.98
CA GLU A 31 2.07 9.50 -20.20
C GLU A 31 3.55 9.58 -19.79
N TYR A 32 4.40 9.97 -20.73
CA TYR A 32 5.84 10.11 -20.50
C TYR A 32 6.07 11.23 -19.47
N TRP A 33 6.66 10.90 -18.32
CA TRP A 33 7.06 11.87 -17.31
C TRP A 33 8.58 11.81 -17.08
N ASP A 34 9.18 12.95 -16.74
CA ASP A 34 10.64 13.12 -16.77
C ASP A 34 11.40 12.38 -15.64
N GLU A 35 10.70 11.82 -14.63
CA GLU A 35 11.37 11.11 -13.53
C GLU A 35 11.45 9.62 -13.88
N PRO A 36 12.65 9.02 -13.92
CA PRO A 36 12.79 7.61 -14.23
C PRO A 36 12.16 6.77 -13.13
N MET A 37 11.49 5.68 -13.54
CA MET A 37 10.94 4.70 -12.61
C MET A 37 12.03 4.13 -11.71
N GLY A 38 11.74 4.05 -10.41
CA GLY A 38 12.62 3.41 -9.43
C GLY A 38 12.82 1.92 -9.70
N PRO A 39 13.78 1.27 -9.02
CA PRO A 39 14.15 -0.12 -9.30
C PRO A 39 13.11 -1.14 -8.83
N THR A 40 12.11 -0.74 -8.03
CA THR A 40 11.18 -1.67 -7.38
C THR A 40 9.78 -1.06 -7.25
N PRO A 41 9.06 -0.83 -8.36
CA PRO A 41 7.65 -0.47 -8.31
C PRO A 41 6.81 -1.64 -7.80
N MET A 42 5.80 -1.34 -7.00
CA MET A 42 4.85 -2.28 -6.38
C MET A 42 5.57 -3.48 -5.74
N PRO A 43 6.51 -3.24 -4.79
CA PRO A 43 7.26 -4.31 -4.16
C PRO A 43 6.33 -5.34 -3.49
N SER A 44 6.61 -6.62 -3.68
CA SER A 44 6.04 -7.66 -2.83
C SER A 44 6.67 -7.60 -1.43
N ILE A 45 6.04 -8.30 -0.47
CA ILE A 45 6.52 -8.45 0.92
C ILE A 45 7.97 -8.96 1.09
N THR A 46 8.66 -9.35 0.02
CA THR A 46 10.06 -9.81 0.03
C THR A 46 11.04 -8.90 -0.69
N ASP A 47 10.59 -7.96 -1.53
CA ASP A 47 11.47 -7.29 -2.48
C ASP A 47 12.39 -6.26 -1.81
N LEU A 48 11.93 -5.63 -0.72
CA LEU A 48 12.71 -4.66 0.03
C LEU A 48 13.56 -5.28 1.15
N ARG A 49 13.54 -6.61 1.29
CA ARG A 49 14.24 -7.34 2.35
C ARG A 49 15.72 -7.00 2.48
N GLU A 50 16.41 -6.81 1.36
CA GLU A 50 17.84 -6.47 1.40
C GLU A 50 18.07 -5.09 2.03
N TRP A 51 17.23 -4.11 1.67
CA TRP A 51 17.27 -2.77 2.25
C TRP A 51 16.92 -2.79 3.74
N ASP A 52 15.83 -3.50 4.07
CA ASP A 52 15.37 -3.71 5.43
C ASP A 52 16.47 -4.31 6.32
N PHE A 53 17.21 -5.29 5.82
CA PHE A 53 18.30 -5.92 6.58
C PHE A 53 19.49 -4.98 6.78
N LYS A 54 19.72 -4.00 5.90
CA LYS A 54 20.71 -2.94 6.15
C LYS A 54 20.28 -2.08 7.33
N LEU A 55 19.00 -1.74 7.43
CA LEU A 55 18.44 -1.00 8.57
C LEU A 55 18.49 -1.83 9.85
N LEU A 56 18.00 -3.08 9.83
CA LEU A 56 17.97 -3.97 11.00
C LEU A 56 19.38 -4.34 11.51
N LYS A 57 20.39 -4.34 10.65
CA LYS A 57 21.79 -4.50 11.07
C LYS A 57 22.29 -3.28 11.85
N LYS A 58 21.91 -2.07 11.43
CA LYS A 58 22.31 -0.81 12.09
C LYS A 58 21.48 -0.55 13.35
N TYR A 59 20.20 -0.91 13.32
CA TYR A 59 19.24 -0.75 14.39
C TYR A 59 18.62 -2.11 14.75
N PRO A 60 19.33 -2.95 15.54
CA PRO A 60 18.85 -4.27 15.90
C PRO A 60 17.53 -4.21 16.69
N PRO A 61 16.57 -5.09 16.39
CA PRO A 61 15.34 -5.19 17.17
C PRO A 61 15.62 -5.51 18.64
N LEU A 62 15.05 -4.72 19.55
CA LEU A 62 15.04 -4.98 20.98
C LEU A 62 13.66 -5.51 21.39
N TYR A 63 13.62 -6.74 21.88
CA TYR A 63 12.38 -7.34 22.36
C TYR A 63 12.33 -7.35 23.89
N ILE A 64 11.24 -6.79 24.43
CA ILE A 64 10.90 -6.84 25.85
C ILE A 64 9.55 -7.56 25.96
N PRO A 65 9.54 -8.86 26.32
CA PRO A 65 8.30 -9.64 26.32
C PRO A 65 7.31 -9.13 27.36
N ASN A 66 6.08 -8.80 26.94
CA ASN A 66 4.95 -8.55 27.84
C ASN A 66 4.24 -9.83 28.29
N CYS A 67 4.51 -10.94 27.60
CA CYS A 67 3.96 -12.26 27.86
C CYS A 67 4.90 -13.31 27.26
N ASP A 68 5.30 -14.27 28.08
CA ASP A 68 6.23 -15.34 27.71
C ASP A 68 5.58 -16.54 27.02
N MET A 69 4.30 -16.43 26.67
CA MET A 69 3.54 -17.52 26.05
C MET A 69 3.11 -17.20 24.62
N CYS A 70 3.01 -18.25 23.80
CA CYS A 70 2.29 -18.23 22.53
C CYS A 70 0.96 -18.97 22.67
N CYS A 71 -0.14 -18.33 22.28
CA CYS A 71 -1.51 -18.88 22.34
C CYS A 71 -2.25 -18.80 20.99
N PHE A 72 -1.53 -18.76 19.87
CA PHE A 72 -2.09 -18.40 18.55
C PHE A 72 -2.69 -19.58 17.76
N CYS A 73 -2.71 -20.81 18.30
CA CYS A 73 -3.25 -21.97 17.57
C CYS A 73 -3.72 -23.09 18.50
N ALA A 74 -4.36 -24.09 17.91
CA ALA A 74 -4.94 -25.24 18.60
C ALA A 74 -3.93 -26.24 19.18
N TYR A 75 -2.62 -26.13 18.88
CA TYR A 75 -1.60 -26.89 19.61
C TYR A 75 -1.52 -26.52 21.10
N GLY A 76 -2.11 -25.40 21.49
CA GLY A 76 -2.23 -24.97 22.88
C GLY A 76 -1.26 -23.85 23.25
N LYS A 77 -1.24 -23.53 24.54
CA LYS A 77 -0.37 -22.50 25.10
C LYS A 77 1.06 -23.04 25.21
N CYS A 78 1.98 -22.41 24.50
CA CYS A 78 3.40 -22.75 24.52
C CYS A 78 4.15 -21.79 25.44
N ASP A 79 4.86 -22.31 26.44
CA ASP A 79 5.83 -21.56 27.26
C ASP A 79 7.13 -21.35 26.44
N LEU A 80 7.50 -20.09 26.22
CA LEU A 80 8.68 -19.67 25.46
C LEU A 80 9.81 -19.13 26.35
N THR A 81 9.69 -19.24 27.68
CA THR A 81 10.75 -18.84 28.61
C THR A 81 12.04 -19.63 28.38
N LYS A 82 13.19 -19.02 28.69
CA LYS A 82 14.52 -19.69 28.65
C LYS A 82 14.80 -20.34 27.28
N ASP A 83 14.49 -19.64 26.20
CA ASP A 83 14.69 -20.11 24.80
C ASP A 83 13.97 -21.42 24.45
N LYS A 84 12.91 -21.77 25.19
CA LYS A 84 12.00 -22.84 24.78
C LYS A 84 11.34 -22.50 23.44
N ARG A 85 11.01 -23.56 22.70
CA ARG A 85 10.26 -23.46 21.44
C ARG A 85 8.84 -23.94 21.65
N GLY A 86 7.89 -23.30 20.96
CA GLY A 86 6.52 -23.78 20.89
C GLY A 86 6.42 -25.08 20.10
N ALA A 87 5.23 -25.71 20.14
CA ALA A 87 4.97 -26.97 19.45
C ALA A 87 5.26 -26.92 17.93
N CYS A 88 5.09 -25.76 17.29
CA CYS A 88 5.42 -25.53 15.88
C CYS A 88 6.89 -25.11 15.63
N GLY A 89 7.73 -25.07 16.66
CA GLY A 89 9.15 -24.71 16.55
C GLY A 89 9.48 -23.22 16.68
N ILE A 90 8.47 -22.34 16.82
CA ILE A 90 8.66 -20.89 17.00
C ILE A 90 9.34 -20.58 18.35
N GLY A 91 10.35 -19.70 18.33
CA GLY A 91 11.01 -19.18 19.53
C GLY A 91 10.42 -17.84 19.99
N GLN A 92 10.85 -17.37 21.16
CA GLN A 92 10.34 -16.14 21.77
C GLN A 92 10.51 -14.90 20.89
N LYS A 93 11.70 -14.67 20.32
CA LYS A 93 11.97 -13.52 19.43
C LYS A 93 11.03 -13.49 18.22
N SER A 94 10.91 -14.60 17.50
CA SER A 94 10.01 -14.67 16.34
C SER A 94 8.54 -14.53 16.73
N GLN A 95 8.14 -14.99 17.92
CA GLN A 95 6.78 -14.76 18.41
C GLN A 95 6.51 -13.29 18.72
N LEU A 96 7.49 -12.56 19.28
CA LEU A 96 7.37 -11.13 19.53
C LEU A 96 7.35 -10.35 18.22
N ALA A 97 8.27 -10.64 17.29
CA ALA A 97 8.26 -10.08 15.95
C ALA A 97 6.93 -10.35 15.20
N ARG A 98 6.31 -11.52 15.43
CA ARG A 98 4.99 -11.85 14.88
C ARG A 98 3.89 -10.93 15.42
N LYS A 99 3.97 -10.55 16.70
CA LYS A 99 3.04 -9.56 17.27
C LYS A 99 3.28 -8.17 16.68
N VAL A 100 4.55 -7.79 16.46
CA VAL A 100 4.90 -6.51 15.82
C VAL A 100 4.27 -6.41 14.43
N ILE A 101 4.46 -7.39 13.55
CA ILE A 101 3.80 -7.36 12.23
C ILE A 101 2.28 -7.29 12.37
N MET A 102 1.70 -8.05 13.30
CA MET A 102 0.26 -8.07 13.52
C MET A 102 -0.26 -6.67 13.90
N GLU A 103 0.43 -5.96 14.79
CA GLU A 103 0.11 -4.58 15.17
C GLU A 103 0.31 -3.61 14.01
N SER A 104 1.38 -3.75 13.22
CA SER A 104 1.60 -2.95 12.01
C SER A 104 0.49 -3.16 10.96
N ILE A 105 0.05 -4.41 10.75
CA ILE A 105 -1.08 -4.72 9.86
C ILE A 105 -2.37 -4.08 10.37
N TRP A 106 -2.61 -4.06 11.68
CA TRP A 106 -3.81 -3.43 12.23
C TRP A 106 -3.86 -1.93 11.93
N GLY A 107 -2.73 -1.23 12.06
CA GLY A 107 -2.61 0.18 11.66
C GLY A 107 -2.89 0.36 10.17
N ALA A 108 -2.17 -0.38 9.33
CA ALA A 108 -2.34 -0.34 7.87
C ALA A 108 -3.77 -0.66 7.43
N ALA A 109 -4.42 -1.65 8.06
CA ALA A 109 -5.79 -2.02 7.76
C ALA A 109 -6.81 -0.97 8.23
N ALA A 110 -6.53 -0.24 9.32
CA ALA A 110 -7.41 0.83 9.79
C ALA A 110 -7.41 2.01 8.82
N HIS A 111 -6.23 2.52 8.44
CA HIS A 111 -6.12 3.56 7.42
C HIS A 111 -6.59 3.04 6.05
N GLY A 112 -6.30 1.77 5.73
CA GLY A 112 -6.78 1.13 4.51
C GLY A 112 -8.29 1.09 4.38
N ALA A 113 -9.00 0.67 5.45
CA ALA A 113 -10.45 0.65 5.46
C ALA A 113 -11.05 2.07 5.34
N HIS A 114 -10.43 3.05 6.00
CA HIS A 114 -10.84 4.45 5.88
C HIS A 114 -10.69 4.96 4.44
N SER A 115 -9.49 4.81 3.86
CA SER A 115 -9.17 5.31 2.52
C SER A 115 -9.93 4.57 1.42
N ASP A 116 -10.09 3.24 1.52
CA ASP A 116 -10.85 2.43 0.56
C ASP A 116 -12.32 2.88 0.52
N HIS A 117 -12.94 3.03 1.70
CA HIS A 117 -14.33 3.49 1.79
C HIS A 117 -14.49 4.93 1.28
N LEU A 118 -13.65 5.85 1.74
CA LEU A 118 -13.70 7.26 1.34
C LEU A 118 -13.52 7.41 -0.18
N LEU A 119 -12.51 6.76 -0.76
CA LEU A 119 -12.23 6.83 -2.19
C LEU A 119 -13.41 6.35 -3.03
N HIS A 120 -13.94 5.17 -2.74
CA HIS A 120 -15.06 4.61 -3.49
C HIS A 120 -16.33 5.45 -3.33
N GLU A 121 -16.59 6.00 -2.14
CA GLU A 121 -17.73 6.88 -1.92
C GLU A 121 -17.57 8.21 -2.66
N MET A 122 -16.38 8.80 -2.67
CA MET A 122 -16.12 10.03 -3.42
C MET A 122 -16.18 9.80 -4.93
N ILE A 123 -15.71 8.66 -5.44
CA ILE A 123 -15.91 8.25 -6.84
C ILE A 123 -17.40 8.10 -7.16
N ARG A 124 -18.19 7.52 -6.26
CA ARG A 124 -19.65 7.39 -6.43
C ARG A 124 -20.35 8.75 -6.53
N ILE A 125 -19.90 9.73 -5.75
CA ILE A 125 -20.51 11.07 -5.68
C ILE A 125 -20.04 11.97 -6.82
N HIS A 126 -18.73 12.01 -7.08
CA HIS A 126 -18.09 12.97 -7.99
C HIS A 126 -17.71 12.39 -9.35
N GLY A 127 -17.69 11.06 -9.49
CA GLY A 127 -17.19 10.35 -10.66
C GLY A 127 -15.71 9.99 -10.56
N ALA A 128 -15.31 8.93 -11.26
CA ALA A 128 -13.92 8.46 -11.28
C ALA A 128 -12.96 9.49 -11.89
N ASP A 129 -13.43 10.27 -12.87
CA ASP A 129 -12.66 11.29 -13.58
C ASP A 129 -12.50 12.60 -12.78
N PHE A 130 -12.99 12.66 -11.52
CA PHE A 130 -12.85 13.86 -10.69
C PHE A 130 -11.36 14.17 -10.45
N PRO A 131 -10.90 15.40 -10.73
CA PRO A 131 -9.47 15.72 -10.72
C PRO A 131 -8.91 15.80 -9.29
N ILE A 132 -7.67 15.34 -9.15
CA ILE A 132 -6.84 15.57 -7.96
C ILE A 132 -6.17 16.93 -8.13
N ASP A 133 -6.53 17.88 -7.26
CA ASP A 133 -5.94 19.21 -7.20
C ASP A 133 -5.49 19.50 -5.76
N MET A 134 -4.16 19.53 -5.56
CA MET A 134 -3.52 19.77 -4.27
C MET A 134 -3.09 21.23 -4.08
N GLY A 135 -3.45 22.11 -5.02
CA GLY A 135 -3.09 23.53 -5.01
C GLY A 135 -1.94 23.86 -5.98
N PRO A 136 -1.81 25.15 -6.34
CA PRO A 136 -0.92 25.61 -7.41
C PRO A 136 0.58 25.46 -7.07
N ASP A 137 0.94 25.48 -5.79
CA ASP A 137 2.33 25.41 -5.33
C ASP A 137 2.78 23.97 -5.01
N VAL A 138 1.90 22.97 -5.22
CA VAL A 138 2.21 21.56 -4.98
C VAL A 138 2.70 20.91 -6.28
N LEU A 139 4.02 20.75 -6.40
CA LEU A 139 4.67 20.15 -7.57
C LEU A 139 4.56 18.61 -7.61
N ILE A 140 4.47 17.98 -6.44
CA ILE A 140 4.39 16.52 -6.27
C ILE A 140 3.16 16.23 -5.42
N GLU A 141 2.06 15.87 -6.08
CA GLU A 141 0.76 15.68 -5.44
C GLU A 141 0.64 14.40 -4.60
N ALA A 142 1.38 13.35 -4.97
CA ALA A 142 1.29 12.03 -4.36
C ALA A 142 2.67 11.34 -4.34
N PRO A 143 3.62 11.81 -3.52
CA PRO A 143 5.00 11.30 -3.52
C PRO A 143 5.09 9.80 -3.22
N ILE A 144 4.36 9.28 -2.24
CA ILE A 144 4.41 7.85 -1.87
C ILE A 144 3.79 6.99 -2.98
N TYR A 145 2.65 7.43 -3.52
CA TYR A 145 1.97 6.78 -4.64
C TYR A 145 2.86 6.74 -5.87
N ARG A 146 3.50 7.84 -6.24
CA ARG A 146 4.41 7.90 -7.39
C ARG A 146 5.61 6.97 -7.21
N VAL A 147 6.21 6.94 -6.01
CA VAL A 147 7.35 6.07 -5.71
C VAL A 147 6.96 4.60 -5.77
N LEU A 148 5.81 4.24 -5.19
CA LEU A 148 5.40 2.84 -5.08
C LEU A 148 4.69 2.32 -6.30
N ILE A 149 3.72 3.05 -6.83
CA ILE A 149 2.93 2.61 -7.97
C ILE A 149 3.62 2.92 -9.29
N GLY A 150 4.56 3.87 -9.31
CA GLY A 150 5.25 4.27 -10.54
C GLY A 150 4.30 4.96 -11.50
N LYS A 151 3.31 5.71 -10.99
CA LYS A 151 2.34 6.45 -11.80
C LYS A 151 2.02 7.79 -11.16
N LYS A 152 1.74 8.78 -12.01
CA LYS A 152 1.23 10.09 -11.60
C LYS A 152 -0.31 10.06 -11.54
N PRO A 153 -0.94 10.09 -10.35
CA PRO A 153 -2.39 10.10 -10.28
C PRO A 153 -2.93 11.49 -10.67
N LYS A 154 -3.97 11.53 -11.51
CA LYS A 154 -4.64 12.77 -11.94
C LYS A 154 -6.09 12.84 -11.49
N THR A 155 -6.70 11.70 -11.26
CA THR A 155 -8.11 11.54 -10.93
C THR A 155 -8.30 10.61 -9.75
N LEU A 156 -9.46 10.66 -9.11
CA LEU A 156 -9.80 9.70 -8.05
C LEU A 156 -9.71 8.25 -8.55
N GLY A 157 -10.15 7.98 -9.78
CA GLY A 157 -10.09 6.65 -10.39
C GLY A 157 -8.67 6.08 -10.47
N ASP A 158 -7.65 6.94 -10.65
CA ASP A 158 -6.26 6.50 -10.71
C ASP A 158 -5.80 5.89 -9.37
N LEU A 159 -6.25 6.45 -8.24
CA LEU A 159 -5.83 6.04 -6.89
C LEU A 159 -6.30 4.63 -6.52
N VAL A 160 -7.32 4.09 -7.19
CA VAL A 160 -7.88 2.76 -6.93
C VAL A 160 -6.80 1.67 -7.06
N GLN A 161 -5.87 1.82 -8.00
CA GLN A 161 -4.78 0.85 -8.17
C GLN A 161 -3.91 0.75 -6.90
N GLY A 162 -3.61 1.87 -6.25
CA GLY A 162 -2.80 1.87 -5.03
C GLY A 162 -3.50 1.20 -3.86
N VAL A 163 -4.81 1.41 -3.71
CA VAL A 163 -5.62 0.75 -2.66
C VAL A 163 -5.67 -0.76 -2.89
N GLU A 164 -5.93 -1.21 -4.11
CA GLU A 164 -6.02 -2.64 -4.43
C GLU A 164 -4.66 -3.35 -4.27
N TYR A 165 -3.56 -2.69 -4.66
CA TYR A 165 -2.21 -3.18 -4.39
C TYR A 165 -1.95 -3.33 -2.88
N ALA A 166 -2.24 -2.30 -2.08
CA ALA A 166 -2.05 -2.36 -0.63
C ALA A 166 -2.91 -3.43 0.04
N LYS A 167 -4.16 -3.63 -0.40
CA LYS A 167 -5.04 -4.71 0.07
C LYS A 167 -4.44 -6.09 -0.20
N ASN A 168 -3.90 -6.31 -1.41
CA ASN A 168 -3.24 -7.56 -1.75
C ASN A 168 -2.01 -7.82 -0.86
N GLU A 169 -1.17 -6.82 -0.64
CA GLU A 169 0.00 -6.93 0.23
C GLU A 169 -0.40 -7.19 1.70
N ILE A 170 -1.46 -6.55 2.19
CA ILE A 170 -2.02 -6.82 3.52
C ILE A 170 -2.51 -8.28 3.64
N PHE A 171 -3.08 -8.87 2.59
CA PHE A 171 -3.42 -10.31 2.60
C PHE A 171 -2.18 -11.20 2.72
N HIS A 172 -1.13 -10.92 1.96
CA HIS A 172 0.12 -11.66 2.05
C HIS A 172 0.77 -11.52 3.44
N LEU A 173 0.81 -10.31 3.99
CA LEU A 173 1.28 -10.04 5.35
C LEU A 173 0.46 -10.81 6.39
N THR A 174 -0.87 -10.75 6.31
CA THR A 174 -1.79 -11.44 7.24
C THR A 174 -1.60 -12.95 7.17
N SER A 175 -1.44 -13.52 5.97
CA SER A 175 -1.19 -14.95 5.80
C SER A 175 0.09 -15.41 6.51
N SER A 176 1.11 -14.55 6.56
CA SER A 176 2.40 -14.82 7.22
C SER A 176 2.32 -14.88 8.77
N LEU A 177 1.20 -14.44 9.36
CA LEU A 177 0.94 -14.53 10.80
C LEU A 177 0.51 -15.94 11.22
N HIS A 178 0.03 -16.78 10.30
CA HIS A 178 -0.47 -18.10 10.64
C HIS A 178 0.63 -18.97 11.29
N ALA A 179 0.23 -19.87 12.19
CA ALA A 179 1.16 -20.81 12.79
C ALA A 179 1.82 -21.69 11.70
N GLY A 180 3.12 -21.93 11.83
CA GLY A 180 3.90 -22.70 10.85
C GLY A 180 4.41 -21.89 9.65
N MET A 181 4.16 -20.59 9.60
CA MET A 181 4.73 -19.69 8.59
C MET A 181 6.11 -19.16 9.04
N GLU A 182 6.43 -17.90 8.73
CA GLU A 182 7.75 -17.27 8.89
C GLU A 182 8.46 -17.63 10.22
N GLY A 183 9.64 -18.25 10.12
CA GLY A 183 10.42 -18.71 11.28
C GLY A 183 11.40 -17.67 11.80
N SER A 184 11.84 -16.75 10.93
CA SER A 184 12.89 -15.79 11.23
C SER A 184 12.32 -14.49 11.78
N TYR A 185 12.83 -14.04 12.93
CA TYR A 185 12.39 -12.79 13.54
C TYR A 185 12.79 -11.58 12.69
N LEU A 186 13.95 -11.60 12.03
CA LEU A 186 14.39 -10.51 11.14
C LEU A 186 13.53 -10.42 9.89
N ASP A 187 13.13 -11.55 9.32
CA ASP A 187 12.21 -11.58 8.19
C ASP A 187 10.80 -11.14 8.58
N ARG A 188 10.45 -11.28 9.87
CA ARG A 188 9.23 -10.70 10.42
C ARG A 188 9.32 -9.18 10.55
N GLU A 189 10.44 -8.65 11.05
CA GLU A 189 10.65 -7.19 11.10
C GLU A 189 10.68 -6.53 9.73
N SER A 190 11.27 -7.18 8.72
CA SER A 190 11.18 -6.72 7.32
C SER A 190 9.72 -6.64 6.83
N LYS A 191 8.90 -7.66 7.12
CA LYS A 191 7.45 -7.62 6.82
C LYS A 191 6.70 -6.54 7.62
N ALA A 192 7.14 -6.21 8.83
CA ALA A 192 6.56 -5.10 9.60
C ALA A 192 6.88 -3.74 8.95
N MET A 193 8.10 -3.55 8.43
CA MET A 193 8.45 -2.37 7.64
C MET A 193 7.63 -2.28 6.35
N HIS A 194 7.40 -3.41 5.67
CA HIS A 194 6.51 -3.47 4.51
C HIS A 194 5.06 -3.11 4.84
N ALA A 195 4.54 -3.55 5.99
CA ALA A 195 3.22 -3.13 6.47
C ALA A 195 3.16 -1.61 6.69
N GLY A 196 4.21 -1.01 7.25
CA GLY A 196 4.32 0.44 7.39
C GLY A 196 4.41 1.18 6.05
N LEU A 197 4.99 0.56 5.03
CA LEU A 197 4.99 1.12 3.67
C LEU A 197 3.56 1.18 3.10
N MET A 198 2.79 0.10 3.26
CA MET A 198 1.39 0.06 2.83
C MET A 198 0.53 1.06 3.60
N ASP A 199 0.79 1.19 4.91
CA ASP A 199 0.12 2.17 5.77
C ASP A 199 0.29 3.61 5.24
N ASN A 200 1.53 4.00 4.93
CA ASN A 200 1.82 5.32 4.38
C ASN A 200 1.13 5.56 3.02
N LEU A 201 1.13 4.57 2.13
CA LEU A 201 0.43 4.66 0.85
C LEU A 201 -1.08 4.88 1.05
N LEU A 202 -1.69 4.13 1.96
CA LEU A 202 -3.11 4.20 2.24
C LEU A 202 -3.49 5.53 2.91
N MET A 203 -2.68 6.04 3.83
CA MET A 203 -2.87 7.37 4.42
C MET A 203 -2.79 8.48 3.37
N GLU A 204 -1.79 8.43 2.47
CA GLU A 204 -1.65 9.42 1.39
C GLU A 204 -2.87 9.41 0.46
N ILE A 205 -3.34 8.23 0.04
CA ILE A 205 -4.53 8.11 -0.81
C ILE A 205 -5.77 8.69 -0.12
N GLY A 206 -5.97 8.39 1.16
CA GLY A 206 -7.09 8.90 1.95
C GLY A 206 -7.06 10.42 2.04
N ASP A 207 -5.89 10.99 2.36
CA ASP A 207 -5.73 12.43 2.55
C ASP A 207 -5.89 13.21 1.23
N ILE A 208 -5.30 12.72 0.13
CA ILE A 208 -5.50 13.30 -1.21
C ILE A 208 -6.99 13.29 -1.58
N THR A 209 -7.68 12.18 -1.33
CA THR A 209 -9.10 12.04 -1.67
C THR A 209 -9.94 13.08 -0.94
N GLN A 210 -9.81 13.21 0.39
CA GLN A 210 -10.57 14.21 1.15
C GLN A 210 -10.17 15.65 0.80
N ILE A 211 -8.88 15.92 0.57
CA ILE A 211 -8.43 17.27 0.21
C ILE A 211 -9.04 17.70 -1.14
N ALA A 212 -9.03 16.81 -2.13
CA ALA A 212 -9.58 17.08 -3.44
C ALA A 212 -11.11 17.28 -3.41
N THR A 213 -11.82 16.51 -2.57
CA THR A 213 -13.30 16.38 -2.66
C THR A 213 -14.04 17.22 -1.62
N TYR A 214 -13.49 17.41 -0.43
CA TYR A 214 -14.08 18.23 0.65
C TYR A 214 -13.59 19.67 0.66
N ASN A 215 -12.78 20.06 -0.32
CA ASN A 215 -12.24 21.41 -0.44
C ASN A 215 -11.47 21.83 0.82
N PHE A 216 -10.63 20.92 1.34
CA PHE A 216 -9.72 21.25 2.44
C PHE A 216 -8.64 22.23 1.96
N PRO A 217 -7.92 22.89 2.88
CA PRO A 217 -6.80 23.75 2.51
C PRO A 217 -5.73 23.02 1.68
N LYS A 218 -5.26 23.67 0.62
CA LYS A 218 -4.39 23.10 -0.42
C LYS A 218 -3.05 23.84 -0.47
N GLY A 219 -2.05 23.35 0.27
CA GLY A 219 -0.69 23.89 0.24
C GLY A 219 -0.57 25.36 0.70
N VAL A 220 -1.54 25.88 1.45
CA VAL A 220 -1.56 27.28 1.93
C VAL A 220 -1.11 27.38 3.38
N ILE A 221 -0.35 28.44 3.70
CA ILE A 221 0.13 28.72 5.06
C ILE A 221 -0.95 29.37 5.91
N ASP A 222 -1.76 30.25 5.32
CA ASP A 222 -2.80 31.01 6.02
C ASP A 222 -4.10 30.20 6.10
N VAL A 223 -4.15 29.28 7.08
CA VAL A 223 -5.34 28.48 7.38
C VAL A 223 -6.09 29.05 8.60
N PRO A 224 -7.44 29.02 8.60
CA PRO A 224 -8.21 29.57 9.71
C PRO A 224 -7.87 28.91 11.06
N LEU A 225 -7.76 29.72 12.11
CA LEU A 225 -7.64 29.20 13.47
C LEU A 225 -8.97 28.57 13.90
N VAL A 226 -8.88 27.36 14.45
CA VAL A 226 -10.02 26.64 15.04
C VAL A 226 -9.84 26.62 16.55
N GLN A 227 -10.88 26.99 17.30
CA GLN A 227 -10.87 26.84 18.75
C GLN A 227 -10.84 25.35 19.10
N LEU A 228 -9.84 24.94 19.88
CA LEU A 228 -9.66 23.56 20.31
C LEU A 228 -9.70 23.49 21.83
N GLY A 229 -10.60 22.65 22.35
CA GLY A 229 -10.73 22.39 23.79
C GLY A 229 -12.17 22.59 24.27
N PRO A 230 -12.48 22.11 25.48
CA PRO A 230 -13.81 22.22 26.06
C PRO A 230 -14.18 23.64 26.53
N GLY A 231 -13.27 24.62 26.41
CA GLY A 231 -13.40 26.00 26.89
C GLY A 231 -13.19 27.01 25.77
#